data_AF-A0A0N4ZZJ4-F1
#
_entry.id   AF-A0A0N4ZZJ4-F1
#
_cell.length_a   1.000
_cell.length_b   1.000
_cell.length_c   1.000
_cell.angle_alpha   90.00
_cell.angle_beta   90.00
_cell.angle_gamma   90.00
#
_symmetry.space_group_name_H-M   'P 1'
#
loop_
_entity.id
_entity.type
_entity.pdbx_description
1 polymer ?
#
loop_
_entity_poly.entity_id
_entity_poly.type
_entity_poly.pdbx_seq_one_letter_code
_entity_poly.pdbx_strand_id
1 'polypeptide(L)'
;MSAASRIVPAVPADLGALEAAYARIAAPPGAREKALLAQAFDDYAADETPELGGDDLAVLLAGAWRGAQARKAGEPARITVGPLVDEHGVNTGYDQVLILQDDGPFLVDSVLGELAEAGVTVRALFHPIVEVEAGRRDSLIIVVIDPLPQERRDALGEGLAAALADVRAAVRDHAAMLEAMGAEIA
;
A
#
# COMPACT_ATOMS: atom_id res chain seq x y z
N MET A 1 3.44 9.70 -27.76
CA MET A 1 2.98 8.34 -28.10
C MET A 1 1.61 8.18 -27.48
N SER A 2 0.58 7.89 -28.29
CA SER A 2 -0.80 7.78 -27.81
C SER A 2 -0.89 6.56 -26.89
N ALA A 3 -1.28 6.77 -25.63
CA ALA A 3 -1.73 5.67 -24.78
C ALA A 3 -2.88 4.99 -25.53
N ALA A 4 -2.70 3.73 -25.92
CA ALA A 4 -3.79 2.94 -26.45
C ALA A 4 -4.86 2.89 -25.35
N SER A 5 -6.07 3.35 -25.67
CA SER A 5 -7.22 3.32 -24.75
C SER A 5 -7.47 1.85 -24.39
N ARG A 6 -6.91 1.42 -23.27
CA ARG A 6 -7.18 0.10 -22.70
C ARG A 6 -8.64 0.11 -22.25
N ILE A 7 -9.39 -0.92 -22.63
CA ILE A 7 -10.69 -1.17 -22.01
C ILE A 7 -10.38 -1.64 -20.60
N VAL A 8 -10.54 -0.75 -19.62
CA VAL A 8 -10.38 -1.10 -18.21
C VAL A 8 -11.46 -2.12 -17.88
N PRO A 9 -11.12 -3.35 -17.42
CA PRO A 9 -12.14 -4.29 -16.98
C PRO A 9 -12.92 -3.66 -15.83
N ALA A 10 -14.21 -3.99 -15.75
CA ALA A 10 -15.12 -3.37 -14.80
C ALA A 10 -14.56 -3.40 -13.37
N VAL A 11 -14.81 -2.30 -12.65
CA VAL A 11 -14.84 -2.22 -11.18
C VAL A 11 -15.35 -3.56 -10.63
N PRO A 12 -14.67 -4.20 -9.65
CA PRO A 12 -15.19 -5.41 -9.05
C PRO A 12 -16.58 -5.08 -8.47
N ALA A 13 -17.61 -5.75 -8.99
CA ALA A 13 -18.99 -5.43 -8.65
C ALA A 13 -19.31 -5.65 -7.15
N ASP A 14 -18.55 -6.55 -6.52
CA ASP A 14 -18.61 -6.87 -5.10
C ASP A 14 -17.27 -7.51 -4.63
N LEU A 15 -17.14 -7.73 -3.32
CA LEU A 15 -16.00 -8.40 -2.71
C LEU A 15 -15.77 -9.81 -3.27
N GLY A 16 -16.83 -10.54 -3.62
CA GLY A 16 -16.73 -11.89 -4.17
C GLY A 16 -16.04 -11.91 -5.55
N ALA A 17 -16.31 -10.91 -6.38
CA ALA A 17 -15.63 -10.72 -7.65
C ALA A 17 -14.13 -10.43 -7.46
N LEU A 18 -13.78 -9.61 -6.47
CA LEU A 18 -12.38 -9.33 -6.11
C LEU A 18 -11.65 -10.58 -5.60
N GLU A 19 -12.28 -11.38 -4.73
CA GLU A 19 -11.73 -12.66 -4.27
C GLU A 19 -11.48 -13.63 -5.43
N ALA A 20 -12.41 -13.70 -6.39
CA ALA A 20 -12.28 -14.55 -7.56
C ALA A 20 -11.15 -14.08 -8.49
N ALA A 21 -10.97 -12.76 -8.66
CA ALA A 21 -9.85 -12.17 -9.41
C ALA A 21 -8.51 -12.50 -8.74
N TYR A 22 -8.41 -12.27 -7.43
CA TYR A 22 -7.22 -12.61 -6.65
C TYR A 22 -6.85 -14.09 -6.78
N ALA A 23 -7.83 -14.99 -6.71
CA ALA A 23 -7.60 -16.42 -6.84
C ALA A 23 -7.07 -16.85 -8.22
N ARG A 24 -7.39 -16.12 -9.30
CA ARG A 24 -6.83 -16.35 -10.65
C ARG A 24 -5.36 -15.93 -10.74
N ILE A 25 -5.02 -14.80 -10.10
CA ILE A 25 -3.68 -14.19 -10.17
C ILE A 25 -2.68 -14.89 -9.24
N ALA A 26 -3.14 -15.28 -8.06
CA ALA A 26 -2.31 -15.90 -7.03
C ALA A 26 -2.81 -17.31 -6.70
N ALA A 27 -3.40 -17.48 -5.53
CA ALA A 27 -4.02 -18.71 -5.06
C ALA A 27 -5.33 -18.35 -4.34
N PRO A 28 -6.25 -19.31 -4.15
CA PRO A 28 -7.47 -19.07 -3.37
C PRO A 28 -7.13 -18.41 -2.02
N PRO A 29 -7.74 -17.25 -1.69
CA PRO A 29 -7.33 -16.48 -0.52
C PRO A 29 -7.68 -17.23 0.77
N GLY A 30 -6.69 -17.35 1.67
CA GLY A 30 -6.90 -17.80 3.04
C GLY A 30 -7.61 -16.73 3.88
N ALA A 31 -7.82 -17.01 5.18
CA ALA A 31 -8.56 -16.09 6.05
C ALA A 31 -7.90 -14.71 6.17
N ARG A 32 -6.55 -14.65 6.16
CA ARG A 32 -5.80 -13.39 6.27
C ARG A 32 -5.80 -12.61 4.96
N GLU A 33 -5.67 -13.30 3.83
CA GLU A 33 -5.83 -12.70 2.50
C GLU A 33 -7.26 -12.16 2.33
N LYS A 34 -8.29 -12.88 2.76
CA LYS A 34 -9.67 -12.37 2.72
C LYS A 34 -9.84 -11.10 3.56
N ALA A 35 -9.19 -11.01 4.72
CA ALA A 35 -9.21 -9.80 5.54
C ALA A 35 -8.49 -8.61 4.86
N LEU A 36 -7.39 -8.87 4.14
CA LEU A 36 -6.74 -7.88 3.28
C LEU A 36 -7.68 -7.40 2.18
N LEU A 37 -8.30 -8.33 1.45
CA LEU A 37 -9.20 -8.03 0.33
C LEU A 37 -10.44 -7.25 0.80
N ALA A 38 -11.01 -7.61 1.94
CA ALA A 38 -12.16 -6.92 2.52
C ALA A 38 -11.83 -5.46 2.89
N GLN A 39 -10.72 -5.24 3.62
CA GLN A 39 -10.29 -3.88 3.97
C GLN A 39 -10.03 -3.01 2.73
N ALA A 40 -9.30 -3.55 1.75
CA ALA A 40 -9.04 -2.83 0.50
C ALA A 40 -10.33 -2.56 -0.30
N PHE A 41 -11.30 -3.47 -0.26
CA PHE A 41 -12.59 -3.29 -0.91
C PHE A 41 -13.46 -2.24 -0.20
N ASP A 42 -13.42 -2.18 1.14
CA ASP A 42 -14.14 -1.15 1.91
C ASP A 42 -13.59 0.25 1.59
N ASP A 43 -12.26 0.41 1.56
CA ASP A 43 -11.59 1.65 1.11
C ASP A 43 -12.00 2.00 -0.33
N TYR A 44 -11.96 1.01 -1.23
CA TYR A 44 -12.33 1.16 -2.64
C TYR A 44 -13.80 1.58 -2.85
N ALA A 45 -14.71 1.04 -2.04
CA ALA A 45 -16.14 1.33 -2.11
C ALA A 45 -16.49 2.70 -1.51
N ALA A 46 -15.69 3.18 -0.55
CA ALA A 46 -15.90 4.47 0.12
C ALA A 46 -15.52 5.68 -0.75
N ASP A 47 -14.52 5.55 -1.63
CA ASP A 47 -13.89 6.68 -2.32
C ASP A 47 -14.42 7.00 -3.73
N GLU A 48 -15.50 6.36 -4.21
CA GLU A 48 -16.01 6.50 -5.60
C GLU A 48 -14.84 6.61 -6.61
N THR A 49 -13.94 5.61 -6.64
CA THR A 49 -12.74 5.60 -7.51
C THR A 49 -12.94 4.77 -8.78
N PRO A 50 -13.37 5.36 -9.92
CA PRO A 50 -13.64 4.61 -11.15
C PRO A 50 -12.46 4.67 -12.13
N GLU A 51 -11.29 4.12 -11.81
CA GLU A 51 -10.21 4.04 -12.82
C GLU A 51 -9.28 2.81 -12.70
N LEU A 52 -9.42 2.00 -11.64
CA LEU A 52 -8.73 0.73 -11.48
C LEU A 52 -9.72 -0.45 -11.51
N GLY A 53 -9.53 -1.38 -12.47
CA GLY A 53 -10.37 -2.57 -12.61
C GLY A 53 -10.12 -3.59 -11.50
N GLY A 54 -11.08 -4.51 -11.29
CA GLY A 54 -10.97 -5.51 -10.21
C GLY A 54 -9.77 -6.45 -10.35
N ASP A 55 -9.40 -6.79 -11.59
CA ASP A 55 -8.23 -7.63 -11.85
C ASP A 55 -6.92 -6.87 -11.54
N ASP A 56 -6.83 -5.58 -11.89
CA ASP A 56 -5.64 -4.76 -11.60
C ASP A 56 -5.48 -4.54 -10.08
N LEU A 57 -6.59 -4.33 -9.36
CA LEU A 57 -6.59 -4.27 -7.89
C LEU A 57 -6.15 -5.62 -7.28
N ALA A 58 -6.61 -6.73 -7.83
CA ALA A 58 -6.19 -8.05 -7.37
C ALA A 58 -4.69 -8.29 -7.61
N VAL A 59 -4.10 -7.80 -8.70
CA VAL A 59 -2.65 -7.85 -8.95
C VAL A 59 -1.88 -7.06 -7.88
N LEU A 60 -2.34 -5.84 -7.58
CA LEU A 60 -1.76 -5.00 -6.52
C LEU A 60 -1.78 -5.70 -5.17
N LEU A 61 -2.94 -6.21 -4.75
CA LEU A 61 -3.12 -6.85 -3.45
C LEU A 61 -2.31 -8.16 -3.35
N ALA A 62 -2.22 -8.94 -4.43
CA ALA A 62 -1.37 -10.14 -4.49
C ALA A 62 0.13 -9.79 -4.43
N GLY A 63 0.55 -8.68 -5.04
CA GLY A 63 1.90 -8.14 -4.90
C GLY A 63 2.21 -7.73 -3.47
N ALA A 64 1.32 -6.94 -2.87
CA ALA A 64 1.43 -6.46 -1.49
C ALA A 64 1.52 -7.63 -0.49
N TRP A 65 0.65 -8.63 -0.62
CA TRP A 65 0.63 -9.81 0.25
C TRP A 65 1.94 -10.61 0.17
N ARG A 66 2.45 -10.87 -1.04
CA ARG A 66 3.74 -11.56 -1.22
C ARG A 66 4.90 -10.77 -0.63
N GLY A 67 4.90 -9.45 -0.81
CA GLY A 67 5.92 -8.57 -0.24
C GLY A 67 5.89 -8.58 1.29
N ALA A 68 4.70 -8.55 1.89
CA ALA A 68 4.50 -8.58 3.33
C ALA A 68 4.99 -9.91 3.94
N GLN A 69 4.69 -11.04 3.29
CA GLN A 69 5.22 -12.38 3.65
C GLN A 69 6.74 -12.46 3.64
N ALA A 70 7.41 -11.73 2.76
CA ALA A 70 8.87 -11.72 2.67
C ALA A 70 9.54 -10.77 3.67
N ARG A 71 8.79 -9.98 4.46
CA ARG A 71 9.32 -9.03 5.46
C ARG A 71 9.48 -9.70 6.82
N LYS A 72 10.46 -9.23 7.60
CA LYS A 72 10.56 -9.51 9.04
C LYS A 72 10.15 -8.28 9.85
N ALA A 73 9.65 -8.52 11.06
CA ALA A 73 9.35 -7.45 12.01
C ALA A 73 10.57 -6.59 12.30
N GLY A 74 10.35 -5.28 12.47
CA GLY A 74 11.39 -4.29 12.76
C GLY A 74 12.20 -3.84 11.55
N GLU A 75 12.05 -4.48 10.38
CA GLU A 75 12.74 -4.04 9.16
C GLU A 75 12.28 -2.62 8.76
N PRO A 76 13.17 -1.81 8.16
CA PRO A 76 12.78 -0.56 7.51
C PRO A 76 11.62 -0.75 6.53
N ALA A 77 10.89 0.33 6.25
CA ALA A 77 9.81 0.30 5.28
C ALA A 77 10.35 -0.16 3.92
N ARG A 78 9.71 -1.17 3.32
CA ARG A 78 10.00 -1.53 1.93
C ARG A 78 9.09 -0.70 1.04
N ILE A 79 9.70 0.16 0.23
CA ILE A 79 8.99 1.09 -0.64
C ILE A 79 9.28 0.70 -2.08
N THR A 80 8.24 0.58 -2.88
CA THR A 80 8.32 0.34 -4.32
C THR A 80 7.54 1.42 -5.03
N VAL A 81 8.22 2.20 -5.87
CA VAL A 81 7.60 3.20 -6.74
C VAL A 81 7.85 2.78 -8.19
N GLY A 82 6.80 2.61 -8.97
CA GLY A 82 6.97 2.12 -10.34
C GLY A 82 5.67 2.02 -11.13
N PRO A 83 5.76 1.64 -12.41
CA PRO A 83 4.59 1.41 -13.24
C PRO A 83 3.65 0.39 -12.62
N LEU A 84 2.37 0.72 -12.60
CA LEU A 84 1.32 -0.25 -12.32
C LEU A 84 1.11 -1.10 -13.58
N VAL A 85 1.22 -2.41 -13.42
CA VAL A 85 1.06 -3.39 -14.49
C VAL A 85 -0.07 -4.35 -14.17
N ASP A 86 -0.76 -4.80 -15.21
CA ASP A 86 -1.80 -5.82 -15.10
C ASP A 86 -1.21 -7.24 -14.90
N GLU A 87 -2.08 -8.25 -14.93
CA GLU A 87 -1.70 -9.66 -14.82
C GLU A 87 -0.81 -10.17 -15.97
N HIS A 88 -0.74 -9.44 -17.08
CA HIS A 88 0.07 -9.75 -18.27
C HIS A 88 1.36 -8.93 -18.34
N GLY A 89 1.65 -8.08 -17.35
CA GLY A 89 2.82 -7.20 -17.34
C GLY A 89 2.68 -5.95 -18.23
N VAL A 90 1.47 -5.64 -18.70
CA VAL A 90 1.16 -4.46 -19.51
C VAL A 90 0.85 -3.29 -18.59
N ASN A 91 1.48 -2.13 -18.86
CA ASN A 91 1.25 -0.91 -18.10
C ASN A 91 -0.21 -0.45 -18.19
N THR A 92 -0.82 -0.13 -17.05
CA THR A 92 -2.22 0.31 -16.93
C THR A 92 -2.43 1.79 -17.27
N GLY A 93 -1.34 2.55 -17.38
CA GLY A 93 -1.35 4.01 -17.52
C GLY A 93 -1.17 4.76 -16.20
N TYR A 94 -0.91 4.05 -15.10
CA TYR A 94 -0.66 4.60 -13.77
C TYR A 94 0.69 4.13 -13.22
N ASP A 95 1.17 4.82 -12.20
CA ASP A 95 2.21 4.32 -11.32
C ASP A 95 1.57 3.89 -9.98
N GLN A 96 2.26 3.00 -9.27
CA GLN A 96 1.93 2.58 -7.92
C GLN A 96 3.05 2.98 -6.95
N VAL A 97 2.65 3.29 -5.73
CA VAL A 97 3.51 3.34 -4.55
C VAL A 97 3.05 2.25 -3.61
N LEU A 98 3.92 1.29 -3.33
CA LEU A 98 3.67 0.21 -2.39
C LEU A 98 4.62 0.34 -1.21
N ILE A 99 4.08 0.50 -0.02
CA ILE A 99 4.83 0.64 1.22
C ILE A 99 4.43 -0.49 2.16
N LEU A 100 5.43 -1.25 2.61
CA LEU A 100 5.25 -2.38 3.51
C LEU A 100 6.08 -2.13 4.77
N GLN A 101 5.41 -1.96 5.90
CA GLN A 101 6.07 -1.67 7.19
C GLN A 101 5.28 -2.21 8.37
N ASP A 102 5.88 -2.16 9.55
CA ASP A 102 5.18 -2.50 10.79
C ASP A 102 4.11 -1.43 11.05
N ASP A 103 2.96 -1.84 11.57
CA ASP A 103 1.86 -0.94 11.90
C ASP A 103 2.25 0.06 13.00
N GLY A 104 1.75 1.29 12.90
CA GLY A 104 2.07 2.38 13.81
C GLY A 104 1.29 3.67 13.52
N PRO A 105 1.32 4.64 14.43
CA PRO A 105 0.62 5.90 14.26
C PRO A 105 1.29 6.79 13.20
N PHE A 106 0.51 7.72 12.64
CA PHE A 106 0.96 8.79 11.71
C PHE A 106 1.49 8.32 10.34
N LEU A 107 1.42 7.03 10.02
CA LEU A 107 1.97 6.49 8.77
C LEU A 107 1.28 7.05 7.52
N VAL A 108 -0.05 7.00 7.47
CA VAL A 108 -0.83 7.46 6.30
C VAL A 108 -0.65 8.96 6.08
N ASP A 109 -0.80 9.76 7.14
CA ASP A 109 -0.67 11.22 7.06
C ASP A 109 0.72 11.63 6.55
N SER A 110 1.78 10.94 7.01
CA SER A 110 3.15 11.23 6.59
C SER A 110 3.38 10.87 5.12
N VAL A 111 2.83 9.74 4.66
CA VAL A 111 2.89 9.34 3.24
C VAL A 111 2.14 10.34 2.35
N LEU A 112 0.94 10.74 2.75
CA LEU A 112 0.15 11.74 2.02
C LEU A 112 0.84 13.10 2.00
N GLY A 113 1.47 13.52 3.11
CA GLY A 113 2.28 14.73 3.19
C GLY A 113 3.43 14.72 2.19
N GLU A 114 4.24 13.65 2.18
CA GLU A 114 5.36 13.49 1.26
C GLU A 114 4.90 13.48 -0.20
N LEU A 115 3.81 12.78 -0.52
CA LEU A 115 3.23 12.77 -1.87
C LEU A 115 2.78 14.16 -2.31
N ALA A 116 2.19 14.94 -1.40
CA ALA A 116 1.78 16.31 -1.66
C ALA A 116 2.97 17.25 -1.88
N GLU A 117 4.01 17.15 -1.04
CA GLU A 117 5.25 17.92 -1.19
C GLU A 117 5.98 17.62 -2.50
N ALA A 118 6.00 16.35 -2.91
CA ALA A 118 6.54 15.92 -4.18
C ALA A 118 5.68 16.33 -5.39
N GLY A 119 4.50 16.93 -5.18
CA GLY A 119 3.58 17.36 -6.22
C GLY A 119 3.03 16.18 -7.03
N VAL A 120 2.65 15.10 -6.35
CA VAL A 120 2.10 13.88 -6.95
C VAL A 120 0.57 13.87 -6.78
N THR A 121 -0.14 13.61 -7.89
CA THR A 121 -1.59 13.41 -7.85
C THR A 121 -1.91 12.00 -7.39
N VAL A 122 -2.58 11.87 -6.24
CA VAL A 122 -3.11 10.60 -5.74
C VAL A 122 -4.45 10.31 -6.41
N ARG A 123 -4.59 9.09 -6.95
CA ARG A 123 -5.82 8.60 -7.60
C ARG A 123 -6.64 7.71 -6.68
N ALA A 124 -5.96 6.88 -5.89
CA ALA A 124 -6.57 6.01 -4.90
C ALA A 124 -5.54 5.68 -3.82
N LEU A 125 -6.00 5.44 -2.60
CA LEU A 125 -5.18 4.95 -1.50
C LEU A 125 -5.92 3.82 -0.80
N PHE A 126 -5.20 2.73 -0.52
CA PHE A 126 -5.68 1.62 0.28
C PHE A 126 -4.72 1.42 1.44
N HIS A 127 -5.27 1.29 2.66
CA HIS A 127 -4.47 1.09 3.87
C HIS A 127 -4.92 -0.13 4.69
N PRO A 128 -4.86 -1.34 4.11
CA PRO A 128 -5.15 -2.53 4.88
C PRO A 128 -4.06 -2.79 5.93
N ILE A 129 -4.50 -3.12 7.15
CA ILE A 129 -3.65 -3.62 8.23
C ILE A 129 -3.83 -5.12 8.30
N VAL A 130 -2.74 -5.86 8.14
CA VAL A 130 -2.76 -7.32 8.04
C VAL A 130 -1.87 -7.98 9.06
N GLU A 131 -2.24 -9.19 9.49
CA GLU A 131 -1.36 -10.06 10.26
C GLU A 131 -0.83 -11.18 9.39
N VAL A 132 0.39 -11.03 8.88
CA VAL A 132 1.06 -12.06 8.09
C VAL A 132 1.51 -13.23 8.98
N GLU A 133 1.95 -12.91 10.20
CA GLU A 133 2.31 -13.85 11.27
C GLU A 133 1.52 -13.47 12.54
N ALA A 134 1.21 -14.46 13.39
CA ALA A 134 0.41 -14.20 14.57
C ALA A 134 1.10 -13.20 15.52
N GLY A 135 0.39 -12.14 15.92
CA GLY A 135 0.91 -11.12 16.83
C GLY A 135 1.76 -10.03 16.18
N ARG A 136 1.87 -10.01 14.84
CA ARG A 136 2.53 -8.94 14.08
C ARG A 136 1.53 -8.31 13.12
N ARG A 137 1.27 -7.02 13.30
CA ARG A 137 0.49 -6.22 12.36
C ARG A 137 1.41 -5.47 11.42
N ASP A 138 1.21 -5.68 10.13
CA ASP A 138 1.85 -4.93 9.07
C ASP A 138 0.87 -3.91 8.49
N SER A 139 1.34 -2.68 8.33
CA SER A 139 0.67 -1.66 7.54
C SER A 139 1.10 -1.80 6.08
N LEU A 140 0.13 -2.03 5.20
CA LEU A 140 0.34 -1.98 3.76
C LEU A 140 -0.30 -0.69 3.26
N ILE A 141 0.50 0.25 2.76
CA ILE A 141 -0.01 1.48 2.14
C ILE A 141 0.19 1.33 0.64
N ILE A 142 -0.91 1.32 -0.09
CA ILE A 142 -0.95 1.12 -1.54
C ILE A 142 -1.55 2.38 -2.13
N VAL A 143 -0.79 3.11 -2.92
CA VAL A 143 -1.25 4.36 -3.55
C VAL A 143 -1.14 4.22 -5.05
N VAL A 144 -2.22 4.55 -5.76
CA VAL A 144 -2.22 4.69 -7.22
C VAL A 144 -2.03 6.16 -7.55
N ILE A 145 -1.10 6.46 -8.44
CA ILE A 145 -0.71 7.84 -8.79
C ILE A 145 -0.60 7.99 -10.31
N ASP A 146 -0.58 9.24 -10.77
CA ASP A 146 -0.24 9.54 -12.17
C ASP A 146 1.19 9.10 -12.51
N PRO A 147 1.47 8.67 -13.76
CA PRO A 147 2.80 8.24 -14.16
C PRO A 147 3.87 9.31 -13.96
N LEU A 148 4.99 8.90 -13.38
CA LEU A 148 6.16 9.74 -13.15
C LEU A 148 7.34 9.30 -14.04
N PRO A 149 8.20 10.23 -14.48
CA PRO A 149 9.52 9.89 -15.01
C PRO A 149 10.35 9.14 -13.97
N GLN A 150 11.26 8.26 -14.41
CA GLN A 150 12.06 7.40 -13.51
C GLN A 150 12.79 8.20 -12.42
N GLU A 151 13.43 9.31 -12.76
CA GLU A 151 14.12 10.17 -11.80
C GLU A 151 13.20 10.68 -10.68
N ARG A 152 11.95 11.03 -11.01
CA ARG A 152 10.96 11.44 -10.01
C ARG A 152 10.48 10.28 -9.15
N ARG A 153 10.42 9.06 -9.70
CA ARG A 153 10.08 7.85 -8.90
C ARG A 153 11.16 7.55 -7.89
N ASP A 154 12.43 7.65 -8.31
CA ASP A 154 13.59 7.40 -7.45
C ASP A 154 13.60 8.43 -6.31
N ALA A 155 13.47 9.72 -6.63
CA ALA A 155 13.39 10.79 -5.65
C ALA A 155 12.20 10.63 -4.68
N LEU A 156 11.02 10.26 -5.19
CA LEU A 156 9.84 10.00 -4.34
C LEU A 156 10.07 8.82 -3.39
N GLY A 157 10.71 7.75 -3.88
CA GLY A 157 11.04 6.60 -3.05
C GLY A 157 12.00 6.96 -1.92
N GLU A 158 13.01 7.79 -2.19
CA GLU A 158 13.95 8.30 -1.19
C GLU A 158 13.27 9.21 -0.16
N GLY A 159 12.41 10.14 -0.60
CA GLY A 159 11.64 11.02 0.28
C GLY A 159 10.73 10.24 1.23
N LEU A 160 9.95 9.30 0.69
CA LEU A 160 9.10 8.41 1.49
C LEU A 160 9.90 7.59 2.51
N ALA A 161 11.10 7.12 2.13
CA ALA A 161 11.96 6.37 3.02
C ALA A 161 12.45 7.23 4.20
N ALA A 162 12.83 8.48 3.93
CA ALA A 162 13.25 9.43 4.95
C ALA A 162 12.09 9.78 5.90
N ALA A 163 10.93 10.18 5.35
CA ALA A 163 9.75 10.53 6.14
C ALA A 163 9.32 9.40 7.08
N LEU A 164 9.28 8.15 6.60
CA LEU A 164 8.89 7.01 7.42
C LEU A 164 9.96 6.59 8.44
N ALA A 165 11.24 6.85 8.16
CA ALA A 165 12.30 6.67 9.14
C ALA A 165 12.16 7.68 10.29
N ASP A 166 11.84 8.93 9.98
CA ASP A 166 11.63 10.00 10.97
C ASP A 166 10.41 9.71 11.84
N VAL A 167 9.28 9.28 11.25
CA VAL A 167 8.10 8.84 12.02
C VAL A 167 8.46 7.71 12.98
N ARG A 168 9.22 6.72 12.51
CA ARG A 168 9.64 5.59 13.36
C ARG A 168 10.58 6.02 14.48
N ALA A 169 11.45 7.00 14.25
CA ALA A 169 12.29 7.57 15.31
C ALA A 169 11.43 8.30 16.35
N ALA A 170 10.56 9.20 15.90
CA ALA A 170 9.68 9.99 16.77
C ALA A 170 8.77 9.12 17.66
N VAL A 171 8.17 8.07 17.09
CA VAL A 171 7.29 7.16 17.84
C VAL A 171 8.05 6.35 18.89
N ARG A 172 9.26 5.87 18.55
CA ARG A 172 10.10 5.13 19.51
C ARG A 172 10.57 6.01 20.66
N ASP A 173 11.00 7.23 20.36
CA ASP A 173 11.48 8.16 21.38
C ASP A 173 10.35 8.56 22.34
N HIS A 174 9.13 8.77 21.82
CA HIS A 174 7.96 9.03 22.65
C HIS A 174 7.61 7.85 23.57
N ALA A 175 7.63 6.62 23.05
CA ALA A 175 7.38 5.43 23.87
C ALA A 175 8.43 5.28 24.99
N ALA A 176 9.71 5.46 24.67
CA ALA A 176 10.80 5.40 25.66
C ALA A 176 10.67 6.50 26.74
N MET A 177 10.23 7.70 26.36
CA MET A 177 9.97 8.78 27.30
C MET A 177 8.83 8.42 28.28
N LEU A 178 7.72 7.87 27.78
CA LEU A 178 6.59 7.44 28.62
C LEU A 178 6.99 6.32 29.60
N GLU A 179 7.81 5.36 29.16
CA GLU A 179 8.33 4.29 30.02
C GLU A 179 9.22 4.85 31.14
N ALA A 180 10.14 5.77 30.81
CA ALA A 180 11.00 6.42 31.79
C ALA A 180 10.19 7.24 32.82
N MET A 181 9.17 7.97 32.38
CA MET A 181 8.28 8.72 33.28
C MET A 181 7.47 7.78 34.19
N GLY A 182 6.98 6.64 33.66
CA GLY A 182 6.27 5.65 34.44
C GLY A 182 7.14 4.98 35.50
N ALA A 183 8.42 4.72 35.19
CA ALA A 183 9.36 4.13 36.13
C ALA A 183 9.75 5.05 37.29
N GLU A 184 9.76 6.37 37.09
CA GLU A 184 10.04 7.36 38.14
C GLU A 184 8.85 7.61 39.10
N ILE A 185 7.64 7.22 38.71
CA ILE A 185 6.42 7.40 39.52
C ILE A 185 6.08 6.16 40.38
N ALA A 186 6.76 5.03 40.16
CA ALA A 186 6.56 3.75 40.87
C ALA A 186 7.49 3.57 42.07
#